data_AF-A0A445ADF3-F1
#
_entry.id   AF-A0A445ADF3-F1
#
_cell.length_a   1.000
_cell.length_b   1.000
_cell.length_c   1.000
_cell.angle_alpha   90.00
_cell.angle_beta   90.00
_cell.angle_gamma   90.00
#
_symmetry.space_group_name_H-M   'P 1'
#
loop_
_entity.id
_entity.type
_entity.pdbx_description
1 polymer ?
#
loop_
_entity_poly.entity_id
_entity_poly.type
_entity_poly.pdbx_seq_one_letter_code
_entity_poly.pdbx_strand_id
1 'polypeptide(L)' 'MATTKLHANQQASGNIQVSCFDRENEVFEVREMPSGVEYAVDLRHHRCDCGEFQVDRILCRHVFACCANQRLD' A
#
# COMPACT_ATOMS: atom_id res chain seq x y z
N MET A 1 5.36 -20.28 1.31
CA MET A 1 5.20 -20.07 -0.15
C MET A 1 4.91 -18.59 -0.36
N ALA A 2 5.84 -17.83 -0.94
CA ALA A 2 5.74 -16.36 -1.05
C ALA A 2 4.49 -15.89 -1.81
N THR A 3 3.93 -16.75 -2.67
CA THR A 3 2.73 -16.50 -3.46
C THR A 3 1.45 -16.35 -2.62
N THR A 4 1.34 -17.02 -1.47
CA THR A 4 0.12 -16.97 -0.63
C THR A 4 -0.04 -15.62 0.07
N LYS A 5 1.05 -15.06 0.62
CA LYS A 5 1.04 -13.73 1.26
C LYS A 5 0.72 -12.63 0.24
N LEU A 6 1.27 -12.75 -0.97
CA LEU A 6 1.05 -11.81 -2.07
C LEU A 6 -0.44 -11.75 -2.46
N HIS A 7 -1.08 -12.91 -2.61
CA HIS A 7 -2.51 -12.99 -2.90
C HIS A 7 -3.39 -12.47 -1.75
N ALA A 8 -3.03 -12.76 -0.50
CA ALA A 8 -3.72 -12.24 0.67
C ALA A 8 -3.64 -10.70 0.76
N ASN A 9 -2.46 -10.13 0.49
CA ASN A 9 -2.23 -8.68 0.48
C ASN A 9 -3.03 -8.00 -0.64
N GLN A 10 -3.07 -8.62 -1.83
CA GLN A 10 -3.89 -8.15 -2.94
C GLN A 10 -5.39 -8.20 -2.63
N GLN A 11 -5.87 -9.24 -1.94
CA GLN A 11 -7.27 -9.29 -1.53
C GLN A 11 -7.59 -8.24 -0.46
N ALA A 12 -6.70 -8.03 0.50
CA ALA A 12 -6.87 -7.07 1.58
C ALA A 12 -6.82 -5.60 1.10
N SER A 13 -6.21 -5.33 -0.05
CA SER A 13 -6.12 -3.97 -0.60
C SER A 13 -7.48 -3.40 -1.00
N GLY A 14 -8.51 -4.24 -1.21
CA GLY A 14 -9.86 -3.79 -1.56
C GLY A 14 -10.57 -2.96 -0.47
N ASN A 15 -10.10 -3.04 0.78
CA ASN A 15 -10.66 -2.30 1.92
C ASN A 15 -9.88 -1.01 2.23
N ILE A 16 -8.95 -0.63 1.35
CA ILE A 16 -8.04 0.49 1.57
C ILE A 16 -8.48 1.64 0.66
N GLN A 17 -8.77 2.78 1.27
CA GLN A 17 -8.97 4.03 0.56
C GLN A 17 -7.62 4.70 0.38
N VAL A 18 -7.25 5.04 -0.85
CA VAL A 18 -6.02 5.78 -1.15
C VAL A 18 -6.37 7.23 -1.41
N SER A 19 -5.75 8.12 -0.65
CA SER A 19 -5.80 9.57 -0.81
C SER A 19 -4.44 10.02 -1.34
N CYS A 20 -4.37 10.46 -2.59
CA CYS A 20 -3.11 10.90 -3.19
C CYS A 20 -2.67 12.24 -2.57
N PHE A 21 -1.66 12.19 -1.69
CA PHE A 21 -1.05 13.36 -1.08
C PHE A 21 0.46 13.32 -1.36
N ASP A 22 0.91 14.25 -2.20
CA ASP A 22 2.28 14.41 -2.71
C ASP A 22 2.69 13.54 -3.92
N ARG A 23 2.21 13.95 -5.10
CA ARG A 23 2.59 13.34 -6.39
C ARG A 23 4.06 13.54 -6.77
N GLU A 24 4.71 14.59 -6.27
CA GLU A 24 6.12 14.88 -6.60
C GLU A 24 7.07 13.92 -5.90
N ASN A 25 6.71 13.49 -4.68
CA ASN A 25 7.50 12.57 -3.88
C ASN A 25 7.03 11.11 -3.97
N GLU A 26 5.96 10.83 -4.73
CA GLU A 26 5.33 9.50 -4.85
C GLU A 26 4.92 8.93 -3.48
N VAL A 27 4.51 9.83 -2.59
CA VAL A 27 3.95 9.49 -1.28
C VAL A 27 2.44 9.39 -1.42
N PHE A 28 1.86 8.40 -0.75
CA PHE A 28 0.42 8.16 -0.72
C PHE A 28 -0.02 8.05 0.72
N GLU A 29 -1.07 8.76 1.06
CA GLU A 29 -1.79 8.53 2.31
C GLU A 29 -2.87 7.50 2.03
N VAL A 30 -2.88 6.43 2.81
CA VAL A 30 -3.88 5.38 2.68
C VAL A 30 -4.58 5.19 3.99
N ARG A 31 -5.88 4.90 3.91
CA ARG A 31 -6.75 4.70 5.05
C ARG A 31 -7.38 3.33 4.98
N GLU A 32 -7.21 2.55 6.04
CA GLU A 32 -7.85 1.25 6.17
C GLU A 32 -9.29 1.40 6.66
N MET A 33 -10.24 0.93 5.87
CA MET A 33 -11.65 0.93 6.24
C MET A 33 -12.05 -0.46 6.78
N PRO A 34 -12.88 -0.54 7.85
CA PRO A 34 -13.55 0.57 8.54
C PRO A 34 -12.75 1.16 9.71
N SER A 35 -11.56 0.62 10.03
CA SER A 35 -10.77 1.01 11.20
C SER A 35 -10.42 2.50 11.24
N GLY A 36 -10.35 3.14 10.08
CA GLY A 36 -9.98 4.55 9.92
C GLY A 36 -8.50 4.83 10.18
N VAL A 37 -7.68 3.79 10.26
CA VAL A 37 -6.24 3.93 10.50
C VAL A 37 -5.56 4.36 9.22
N GLU A 38 -4.72 5.39 9.34
CA GLU A 38 -4.02 6.02 8.23
C GLU A 38 -2.55 5.59 8.23
N TYR A 39 -1.99 5.42 7.03
CA TYR A 39 -0.60 5.04 6.80
C TYR A 39 -0.04 5.85 5.64
N ALA A 40 1.25 6.22 5.70
CA ALA A 40 1.97 6.72 4.54
C ALA A 40 2.67 5.58 3.80
N VAL A 41 2.60 5.64 2.48
CA VAL A 41 3.29 4.74 1.55
C VAL A 41 4.18 5.59 0.67
N ASP A 42 5.48 5.41 0.80
CA ASP A 42 6.51 6.04 -0.01
C ASP A 42 6.99 5.02 -1.05
N LEU A 43 6.50 5.15 -2.28
CA LEU A 43 6.89 4.24 -3.36
C LEU A 43 8.31 4.53 -3.84
N ARG A 44 8.80 5.77 -3.74
CA ARG A 44 10.15 6.14 -4.17
C ARG A 44 11.22 5.48 -3.31
N HIS A 45 10.99 5.41 -2.00
CA HIS A 45 11.91 4.80 -1.04
C HIS A 45 11.50 3.38 -0.63
N HIS A 46 10.51 2.78 -1.29
CA HIS A 46 10.13 1.40 -1.02
C HIS A 46 9.78 1.21 0.47
N ARG A 47 8.92 2.08 1.01
CA ARG A 47 8.60 2.13 2.45
C ARG A 47 7.10 2.30 2.68
N CYS A 48 6.59 1.57 3.66
CA CYS A 48 5.23 1.72 4.19
C CYS A 48 5.34 1.83 5.71
N ASP A 49 4.57 2.73 6.32
CA ASP A 49 4.51 2.86 7.79
C ASP A 49 4.00 1.59 8.48
N CYS A 50 3.28 0.74 7.73
CA CYS A 50 2.86 -0.59 8.17
C CYS A 50 4.03 -1.56 8.46
N GLY A 51 5.25 -1.25 8.04
CA GLY A 51 6.47 -2.06 8.30
C GLY A 51 6.61 -3.32 7.45
N GLU A 52 5.51 -3.91 6.99
CA GLU A 52 5.48 -5.15 6.19
C GLU A 52 6.34 -5.08 4.90
N PHE A 53 6.35 -3.92 4.25
CA PHE A 53 7.07 -3.72 2.99
C PHE A 53 8.60 -3.94 3.16
N GLN A 54 9.17 -3.53 4.29
CA GLN A 54 10.61 -3.61 4.54
C GLN A 54 11.03 -4.97 5.12
N VAL A 55 10.15 -5.63 5.88
CA VAL A 55 10.46 -6.87 6.62
C VAL A 55 10.39 -8.09 5.71
N ASP A 56 9.33 -8.24 4.92
CA ASP A 56 9.07 -9.48 4.16
C ASP A 56 9.57 -9.43 2.70
N ARG A 57 10.09 -8.28 2.23
CA ARG A 57 10.44 -8.02 0.82
C ARG A 57 9.31 -8.34 -0.16
N ILE A 58 8.07 -8.42 0.33
CA ILE A 58 6.84 -8.65 -0.43
C ILE A 58 6.03 -7.35 -0.35
N LEU A 59 5.38 -6.98 -1.44
CA LEU A 59 4.51 -5.80 -1.49
C LEU A 59 3.41 -5.92 -0.42
N CYS A 60 3.30 -4.91 0.44
CA CYS A 60 2.22 -4.84 1.41
C CYS A 60 0.90 -4.51 0.72
N ARG A 61 -0.22 -4.81 1.39
CA ARG A 61 -1.58 -4.49 0.91
C ARG A 61 -1.79 -3.02 0.55
N HIS A 62 -1.12 -2.11 1.27
CA HIS A 62 -1.18 -0.68 1.01
C HIS A 62 -0.56 -0.32 -0.34
N VAL A 63 0.57 -0.93 -0.70
CA VAL A 63 1.18 -0.71 -2.02
C VAL A 63 0.33 -1.28 -3.14
N PHE A 64 -0.32 -2.45 -2.94
CA PHE A 64 -1.30 -2.94 -3.91
C PHE A 64 -2.45 -1.95 -4.12
N ALA A 65 -2.97 -1.35 -3.05
CA ALA A 65 -4.00 -0.32 -3.13
C ALA A 65 -3.49 0.93 -3.86
N CYS A 66 -2.27 1.39 -3.55
CA CYS A 66 -1.64 2.53 -4.23
C CYS A 66 -1.44 2.25 -5.72
N CYS A 67 -0.88 1.11 -6.11
CA CYS A 67 -0.71 0.75 -7.53
C CYS A 67 -2.05 0.66 -8.26
N ALA A 68 -3.09 0.11 -7.62
CA ALA A 68 -4.44 0.03 -8.19
C ALA A 68 -5.12 1.40 -8.31
N ASN A 69 -4.86 2.33 -7.38
CA ASN A 69 -5.37 3.71 -7.44
C ASN A 69 -4.56 4.60 -8.37
N GLN A 70 -3.26 4.37 -8.47
CA GLN A 70 -2.39 5.10 -9.37
C GLN A 70 -2.75 4.84 -10.81
N ARG A 71 -3.34 3.68 -11.16
CA ARG A 71 -3.57 3.22 -12.55
C ARG A 71 -2.52 3.87 -13.45
N LEU A 72 -1.27 3.53 -13.14
CA LEU A 72 -0.16 3.69 -14.05
C LEU A 72 -0.67 3.15 -15.40
N ASP A 73 -0.79 4.04 -16.37
CA ASP A 73 -0.89 3.68 -17.79
C ASP A 73 0.28 2.74 -18.15
#